data_AF-A0A8S1NQX6-F1
#
_entry.id   AF-A0A8S1NQX6-F1
#
_cell.length_a   1.000
_cell.length_b   1.000
_cell.length_c   1.000
_cell.angle_alpha   90.00
_cell.angle_beta   90.00
_cell.angle_gamma   90.00
#
_symmetry.space_group_name_H-M   'P 1'
#
loop_
_entity.id
_entity.type
_entity.pdbx_description
1 polymer ?
#
loop_
_entity_poly.entity_id
_entity_poly.type
_entity_poly.pdbx_seq_one_letter_code
_entity_poly.pdbx_strand_id
1 'polypeptide(L)'
;MTMFINPGYIQKNNDSRQLFSLLTQYEPWELCPDCQIHKPLRSRHCEFCSRCVIVYDHHCPWLNNCIGAKNYPFFICFILTVFINLIHLIILNSIFLKDDYNNYLPNHHYPWFNYVINIEALNISKKCVQSSILIICVLFLFPLSYLIYVQMDNLFRNITTFEKYRQEEQTNVQGSKDKKSQQTINSTSSIKSTASHKLSCSNCIEMCCNNSKNTSYQQ
;
A
#
# COMPACT_ATOMS: atom_id res chain seq x y z
N MET A 1 -2.58 11.34 9.49
CA MET A 1 -4.06 11.25 9.41
C MET A 1 -4.51 9.80 9.28
N THR A 2 -4.06 9.06 8.25
CA THR A 2 -4.44 7.66 7.97
C THR A 2 -4.25 6.67 9.13
N MET A 3 -3.19 6.84 9.94
CA MET A 3 -2.92 6.03 11.13
C MET A 3 -4.07 6.00 12.14
N PHE A 4 -4.80 7.11 12.30
CA PHE A 4 -5.86 7.24 13.31
C PHE A 4 -7.27 7.07 12.75
N ILE A 5 -7.41 6.96 11.42
CA ILE A 5 -8.72 6.80 10.78
C ILE A 5 -9.09 5.31 10.80
N ASN A 6 -10.30 5.03 11.26
CA ASN A 6 -10.86 3.69 11.23
C ASN A 6 -10.98 3.21 9.75
N PRO A 7 -10.32 2.11 9.35
CA PRO A 7 -10.36 1.58 7.99
C PRO A 7 -11.70 1.00 7.58
N GLY A 8 -12.61 0.83 8.54
CA GLY A 8 -13.87 0.10 8.39
C GLY A 8 -13.87 -1.22 9.17
N TYR A 9 -13.41 -1.18 10.42
CA TYR A 9 -13.50 -2.33 11.32
C TYR A 9 -14.96 -2.75 11.53
N ILE A 10 -15.20 -4.05 11.39
CA ILE A 10 -16.50 -4.67 11.65
C ILE A 10 -16.55 -5.08 13.12
N GLN A 11 -17.70 -4.88 13.76
CA GLN A 11 -17.90 -5.30 15.14
C GLN A 11 -17.86 -6.83 15.23
N LYS A 12 -17.21 -7.33 16.28
CA LYS A 12 -17.22 -8.77 16.59
C LYS A 12 -18.57 -9.14 17.18
N ASN A 13 -19.01 -10.33 16.85
CA ASN A 13 -20.03 -11.01 17.60
C ASN A 13 -19.37 -11.94 18.62
N ASN A 14 -19.89 -11.97 19.85
CA ASN A 14 -19.37 -12.81 20.93
C ASN A 14 -20.35 -13.94 21.29
N ASP A 15 -21.52 -14.03 20.66
CA ASP A 15 -22.44 -15.16 20.87
C ASP A 15 -22.04 -16.33 19.98
N SER A 16 -21.35 -17.30 20.58
CA SER A 16 -20.88 -18.50 19.88
C SER A 16 -22.02 -19.36 19.34
N ARG A 17 -23.25 -19.24 19.85
CA ARG A 17 -24.42 -19.92 19.29
C ARG A 17 -24.78 -19.38 17.92
N GLN A 18 -24.53 -18.10 17.69
CA GLN A 18 -24.78 -17.46 16.40
C GLN A 18 -23.79 -17.95 15.34
N LEU A 19 -22.53 -18.27 15.69
CA LEU A 19 -21.59 -18.90 14.76
C LEU A 19 -22.12 -20.24 14.23
N PHE A 20 -22.67 -21.09 15.10
CA PHE A 20 -23.25 -22.37 14.67
C PHE A 20 -24.43 -22.16 13.71
N SER A 21 -25.30 -21.19 13.99
CA SER A 21 -26.39 -20.84 13.07
C SER A 21 -25.88 -20.34 11.71
N LEU A 22 -24.80 -19.55 11.69
CA LEU A 22 -24.19 -19.06 10.45
C LEU A 22 -23.56 -20.20 9.64
N LEU A 23 -22.93 -21.19 10.30
CA LEU A 23 -22.36 -22.37 9.65
C LEU A 23 -23.43 -23.26 8.98
N THR A 24 -24.68 -23.22 9.45
CA THR A 24 -25.79 -23.93 8.79
C THR A 24 -26.36 -23.18 7.59
N GLN A 25 -26.09 -21.87 7.48
CA GLN A 25 -26.68 -21.00 6.47
C GLN A 25 -25.69 -20.59 5.36
N TYR A 26 -24.40 -20.50 5.68
CA TYR A 26 -23.36 -19.99 4.80
C TYR A 26 -22.17 -20.93 4.71
N GLU A 27 -21.41 -20.77 3.64
CA GLU A 27 -20.23 -21.59 3.42
C GLU A 27 -19.08 -21.17 4.35
N PRO A 28 -18.24 -22.11 4.83
CA PRO A 28 -17.21 -21.79 5.83
C PRO A 28 -16.23 -20.68 5.41
N TRP A 29 -15.94 -20.54 4.11
CA TRP A 29 -15.04 -19.49 3.61
C TRP A 29 -15.66 -18.09 3.61
N GLU A 30 -16.99 -17.98 3.75
CA GLU A 30 -17.72 -16.70 3.86
C GLU A 30 -17.77 -16.23 5.31
N LEU A 31 -17.38 -17.06 6.27
CA LEU A 31 -17.43 -16.74 7.69
C LEU A 31 -16.06 -16.33 8.22
N CYS A 32 -16.07 -15.56 9.31
CA CYS A 32 -14.88 -15.33 10.13
C CYS A 32 -15.09 -16.00 11.49
N PRO A 33 -14.31 -17.04 11.83
CA PRO A 33 -14.44 -17.71 13.12
C PRO A 33 -14.03 -16.79 14.29
N ASP A 34 -12.98 -15.97 14.13
CA ASP A 34 -12.45 -15.09 15.19
C ASP A 34 -13.36 -13.90 15.52
N CYS A 35 -14.18 -13.49 14.56
CA CYS A 35 -15.15 -12.41 14.74
C CYS A 35 -16.59 -12.93 14.88
N GLN A 36 -16.82 -14.23 14.64
CA GLN A 36 -18.13 -14.88 14.63
C GLN A 36 -19.19 -14.17 13.77
N ILE A 37 -18.76 -13.69 12.59
CA ILE A 37 -19.63 -12.97 11.65
C ILE A 37 -19.61 -13.63 10.27
N HIS A 38 -20.69 -13.42 9.53
CA HIS A 38 -20.70 -13.53 8.08
C HIS A 38 -19.92 -12.34 7.50
N LYS A 39 -18.84 -12.62 6.76
CA LYS A 39 -17.94 -11.61 6.22
C LYS A 39 -18.64 -10.90 5.06
N PRO A 40 -18.78 -9.56 5.11
CA PRO A 40 -19.19 -8.80 3.94
C PRO A 40 -18.26 -9.05 2.74
N LEU A 41 -18.77 -8.84 1.53
CA LEU A 41 -18.00 -8.99 0.30
C LEU A 41 -16.70 -8.16 0.36
N ARG A 42 -15.59 -8.72 -0.13
CA ARG A 42 -14.24 -8.13 -0.12
C ARG A 42 -13.67 -7.82 1.28
N SER A 43 -14.31 -8.28 2.35
CA SER A 43 -13.77 -8.11 3.71
C SER A 43 -12.81 -9.25 4.09
N ARG A 44 -11.88 -8.96 5.00
CA ARG A 44 -10.93 -9.94 5.52
C ARG A 44 -10.64 -9.68 7.00
N HIS A 45 -10.41 -10.76 7.75
CA HIS A 45 -9.82 -10.69 9.08
C HIS A 45 -8.34 -10.31 8.99
N CYS A 46 -7.94 -9.26 9.70
CA CYS A 46 -6.54 -8.94 9.89
C CYS A 46 -6.08 -9.53 11.23
N GLU A 47 -5.11 -10.45 11.20
CA GLU A 47 -4.55 -11.09 12.39
C GLU A 47 -3.89 -10.07 13.32
N PHE A 48 -3.10 -9.14 12.76
CA PHE A 48 -2.43 -8.08 13.51
C PHE A 48 -3.38 -7.16 14.27
N CYS A 49 -4.52 -6.80 13.67
CA CYS A 49 -5.53 -5.95 14.30
C CYS A 49 -6.62 -6.77 15.04
N SER A 50 -6.60 -8.09 14.88
CA SER A 50 -7.59 -9.06 15.36
C SER A 50 -9.04 -8.67 15.06
N ARG A 51 -9.31 -8.08 13.89
CA ARG A 51 -10.62 -7.56 13.48
C ARG A 51 -10.82 -7.73 11.99
N CYS A 52 -12.07 -7.94 11.57
CA CYS A 52 -12.44 -7.87 10.15
C CYS A 52 -12.50 -6.42 9.67
N VAL A 53 -12.06 -6.19 8.44
CA VAL A 53 -12.05 -4.87 7.78
C VAL A 53 -12.81 -4.98 6.47
N ILE A 54 -13.74 -4.05 6.20
CA ILE A 54 -14.46 -3.97 4.93
C ILE A 54 -13.53 -3.52 3.79
N VAL A 55 -13.69 -4.11 2.61
CA VAL A 55 -12.85 -3.87 1.41
C VAL A 55 -11.37 -3.83 1.81
N TYR A 56 -10.90 -4.96 2.35
CA TYR A 56 -9.56 -5.05 2.92
C TYR A 56 -8.49 -4.92 1.84
N ASP A 57 -7.54 -4.01 2.05
CA ASP A 57 -6.40 -3.82 1.15
C ASP A 57 -5.14 -4.48 1.71
N HIS A 58 -4.64 -3.99 2.84
CA HIS A 58 -3.52 -4.61 3.56
C HIS A 58 -3.45 -4.10 5.01
N HIS A 59 -2.64 -4.77 5.84
CA HIS A 59 -2.16 -4.17 7.09
C HIS A 59 -0.85 -3.45 6.82
N CYS A 60 -0.77 -2.16 7.13
CA CYS A 60 0.42 -1.36 6.89
C CYS A 60 1.22 -1.21 8.20
N PRO A 61 2.41 -1.84 8.33
CA PRO A 61 3.21 -1.74 9.56
C PRO A 61 3.66 -0.30 9.83
N TRP A 62 3.94 0.47 8.78
CA TRP A 62 4.38 1.87 8.87
C TRP A 62 3.35 2.81 9.49
N LEU A 63 2.07 2.46 9.34
CA LEU A 63 0.95 3.21 9.91
C LEU A 63 0.37 2.52 11.15
N ASN A 64 0.89 1.34 11.51
CA ASN A 64 0.36 0.46 12.55
C ASN A 64 -1.19 0.36 12.50
N ASN A 65 -1.73 0.28 11.28
CA ASN A 65 -3.17 0.30 11.03
C ASN A 65 -3.48 -0.44 9.73
N CYS A 66 -4.68 -1.00 9.63
CA CYS A 66 -5.18 -1.54 8.38
C CYS A 66 -5.52 -0.43 7.39
N ILE A 67 -5.38 -0.74 6.11
CA ILE A 67 -5.90 0.04 4.99
C ILE A 67 -7.12 -0.69 4.45
N GLY A 68 -8.24 0.03 4.35
CA GLY A 68 -9.52 -0.50 3.87
C GLY A 68 -10.44 0.61 3.37
N ALA A 69 -11.72 0.28 3.16
CA ALA A 69 -12.66 1.16 2.46
C ALA A 69 -12.67 2.61 2.97
N LYS A 70 -12.62 2.81 4.30
CA LYS A 70 -12.85 4.14 4.91
C LYS A 70 -11.58 4.98 5.04
N ASN A 71 -10.39 4.40 4.88
CA ASN A 71 -9.14 5.15 5.00
C ASN A 71 -8.22 5.07 3.77
N TYR A 72 -8.60 4.32 2.72
CA TYR A 72 -7.82 4.20 1.49
C TYR A 72 -7.51 5.55 0.81
N PRO A 73 -8.45 6.50 0.64
CA PRO A 73 -8.12 7.80 0.04
C PRO A 73 -7.07 8.58 0.83
N PHE A 74 -7.11 8.51 2.17
CA PHE A 74 -6.12 9.13 3.03
C PHE A 74 -4.75 8.45 2.93
N PHE A 75 -4.73 7.13 2.71
CA PHE A 75 -3.50 6.41 2.41
C PHE A 75 -2.86 6.89 1.11
N ILE A 76 -3.66 7.07 0.04
CA ILE A 76 -3.19 7.63 -1.23
C ILE A 76 -2.64 9.06 -1.04
N CYS A 77 -3.38 9.93 -0.36
CA CYS A 77 -2.90 11.29 -0.07
C CYS A 77 -1.61 11.27 0.75
N PHE A 78 -1.47 10.34 1.71
CA PHE A 78 -0.26 10.17 2.51
C PHE A 78 0.96 9.81 1.64
N ILE A 79 0.86 8.77 0.80
CA ILE A 79 2.00 8.36 -0.04
C ILE A 79 2.41 9.44 -1.05
N LEU A 80 1.43 10.17 -1.62
CA LEU A 80 1.69 11.31 -2.51
C LEU A 80 2.37 12.46 -1.77
N THR A 81 1.91 12.78 -0.56
CA THR A 81 2.52 13.84 0.28
C THR A 81 3.95 13.48 0.63
N VAL A 82 4.24 12.23 1.01
CA VAL A 82 5.60 11.76 1.28
C VAL A 82 6.48 11.90 0.04
N PHE A 83 5.96 11.56 -1.13
CA PHE A 83 6.70 11.68 -2.40
C PHE A 83 7.03 13.13 -2.77
N ILE A 84 6.06 14.04 -2.62
CA ILE A 84 6.29 15.47 -2.83
C ILE A 84 7.32 16.02 -1.84
N ASN A 85 7.23 15.62 -0.57
CA ASN A 85 8.22 16.02 0.45
C ASN A 85 9.62 15.49 0.10
N LEU A 86 9.72 14.28 -0.44
CA LEU A 86 10.99 13.70 -0.87
C LEU A 86 11.64 14.52 -1.99
N ILE A 87 10.87 14.90 -3.01
CA ILE A 87 11.33 15.77 -4.09
C ILE A 87 11.74 17.14 -3.54
N HIS A 88 10.91 17.73 -2.68
CA HIS A 88 11.20 19.02 -2.05
C HIS A 88 12.52 19.00 -1.26
N LEU A 89 12.77 17.94 -0.48
CA LEU A 89 14.01 17.76 0.28
C LEU A 89 15.24 17.63 -0.63
N ILE A 90 15.12 16.93 -1.76
CA ILE A 90 16.19 16.79 -2.76
C ILE A 90 16.53 18.15 -3.36
N ILE A 91 15.51 18.92 -3.78
CA ILE A 91 15.70 20.25 -4.38
C ILE A 91 16.37 21.19 -3.37
N LEU A 92 15.82 21.31 -2.16
CA LEU A 92 16.37 22.17 -1.13
C LEU A 92 17.81 21.78 -0.75
N ASN A 93 18.08 20.50 -0.48
CA ASN A 93 19.45 20.06 -0.15
C ASN A 93 20.43 20.35 -1.29
N SER A 94 20.00 20.20 -2.55
CA SER A 94 20.86 20.48 -3.71
C SER A 94 21.20 21.97 -3.83
N ILE A 95 20.24 22.86 -3.54
CA ILE A 95 20.47 24.31 -3.51
C ILE A 95 21.46 24.66 -2.39
N PHE A 96 21.22 24.20 -1.16
CA PHE A 96 22.09 24.47 -0.02
C PHE A 96 23.53 23.94 -0.22
N LEU A 97 23.70 22.75 -0.80
CA LEU A 97 25.03 22.20 -1.14
C LEU A 97 25.78 23.08 -2.15
N LYS A 98 25.07 23.68 -3.12
CA LYS A 98 25.65 24.55 -4.14
C LYS A 98 26.01 25.94 -3.58
N ASP A 99 25.16 26.50 -2.72
CA ASP A 99 25.39 27.82 -2.13
C ASP A 99 26.52 27.78 -1.07
N ASP A 100 26.65 26.69 -0.30
CA ASP A 100 27.80 26.47 0.60
C ASP A 100 29.12 26.26 -0.17
N TYR A 101 29.07 25.70 -1.39
CA TYR A 101 30.25 25.61 -2.26
C TYR A 101 30.73 26.99 -2.72
N ASN A 102 29.80 27.90 -3.04
CA ASN A 102 30.12 29.22 -3.59
C ASN A 102 30.56 30.25 -2.54
N ASN A 103 30.24 30.06 -1.26
CA ASN A 103 30.54 31.02 -0.17
C ASN A 103 31.88 30.80 0.56
N TYR A 104 32.84 30.09 -0.04
CA TYR A 104 34.21 29.94 0.47
C TYR A 104 35.10 31.20 0.26
N LEU A 105 34.52 32.41 0.36
CA LEU A 105 35.28 33.67 0.41
C LEU A 105 35.51 34.09 1.87
N PRO A 106 36.76 34.41 2.27
CA PRO A 106 37.16 34.48 3.67
C PRO A 106 36.75 35.82 4.28
N ASN A 107 35.76 35.82 5.18
CA ASN A 107 35.52 36.98 6.05
C ASN A 107 35.91 36.63 7.50
N HIS A 108 37.20 36.86 7.79
CA HIS A 108 37.75 36.94 9.15
C HIS A 108 37.15 38.15 9.88
N HIS A 109 36.11 38.00 10.71
CA HIS A 109 35.81 39.07 11.67
C HIS A 109 35.05 38.72 12.96
N TYR A 110 35.30 37.56 13.61
CA TYR A 110 34.81 37.32 14.99
C TYR A 110 35.86 36.57 15.85
N PRO A 111 36.73 37.27 16.61
CA PRO A 111 37.88 36.66 17.28
C PRO A 111 37.55 35.71 18.45
N TRP A 112 36.43 35.91 19.15
CA TRP A 112 36.12 35.17 20.39
C TRP A 112 35.29 33.89 20.19
N PHE A 113 34.78 33.64 18.98
CA PHE A 113 34.06 32.40 18.65
C PHE A 113 35.00 31.28 18.16
N ASN A 114 36.27 31.58 17.91
CA ASN A 114 37.26 30.64 17.37
C ASN A 114 37.79 29.61 18.40
N TYR A 115 37.35 29.66 19.65
CA TYR A 115 37.94 28.84 20.72
C TYR A 115 37.18 27.56 21.09
N VAL A 116 35.99 27.28 20.53
CA VAL A 116 35.18 26.13 21.03
C VAL A 116 34.87 25.04 19.99
N ILE A 117 34.95 25.26 18.68
CA ILE A 117 34.78 24.17 17.69
C ILE A 117 35.71 24.42 16.50
N ASN A 118 36.41 23.38 16.04
CA ASN A 118 37.19 23.40 14.83
C ASN A 118 36.24 23.61 13.62
N ILE A 119 36.12 24.86 13.14
CA ILE A 119 35.14 25.30 12.12
C ILE A 119 35.25 24.47 10.83
N GLU A 120 36.46 24.04 10.48
CA GLU A 120 36.70 23.14 9.34
C GLU A 120 36.06 21.76 9.54
N ALA A 121 36.22 21.17 10.73
CA ALA A 121 35.61 19.88 11.07
C ALA A 121 34.07 19.97 11.05
N LEU A 122 33.49 21.09 11.50
CA LEU A 122 32.06 21.34 11.44
C LEU A 122 31.55 21.45 9.99
N ASN A 123 32.29 22.13 9.11
CA ASN A 123 31.92 22.27 7.70
C ASN A 123 32.02 20.94 6.93
N ILE A 124 33.07 20.15 7.19
CA ILE A 124 33.19 18.79 6.66
C ILE A 124 32.01 17.94 7.14
N SER A 125 31.71 17.97 8.45
CA SER A 125 30.58 17.24 9.03
C SER A 125 29.24 17.64 8.40
N LYS A 126 28.98 18.93 8.18
CA LYS A 126 27.75 19.41 7.52
C LYS A 126 27.60 18.85 6.10
N LYS A 127 28.67 18.89 5.29
CA LYS A 127 28.68 18.35 3.93
C LYS A 127 28.46 16.84 3.90
N CYS A 128 29.09 16.11 4.83
CA CYS A 128 28.89 14.67 4.96
C CYS A 128 27.43 14.34 5.31
N VAL A 129 26.82 15.07 6.24
CA VAL A 129 25.41 14.89 6.62
C VAL A 129 24.47 15.20 5.45
N GLN A 130 24.62 16.36 4.80
CA GLN A 130 23.79 16.74 3.64
C GLN A 130 23.92 15.74 2.48
N SER A 131 25.14 15.29 2.19
CA SER A 131 25.39 14.29 1.14
C SER A 131 24.75 12.95 1.48
N SER A 132 24.82 12.53 2.76
CA SER A 132 24.16 11.31 3.23
C SER A 132 22.63 11.40 3.11
N ILE A 133 22.04 12.55 3.47
CA ILE A 133 20.59 12.81 3.32
C ILE A 133 20.18 12.72 1.85
N LEU A 134 20.94 13.34 0.94
CA LEU A 134 20.65 13.31 -0.49
C LEU A 134 20.69 11.89 -1.05
N ILE A 135 21.72 11.11 -0.69
CA ILE A 135 21.85 9.69 -1.10
C ILE A 135 20.64 8.90 -0.62
N ILE A 136 20.26 9.03 0.66
CA ILE A 136 19.09 8.35 1.22
C ILE A 136 17.83 8.76 0.45
N CYS A 137 17.62 10.05 0.19
CA CYS A 137 16.43 10.50 -0.53
C CYS A 137 16.32 9.90 -1.93
N VAL A 138 17.44 9.84 -2.67
CA VAL A 138 17.49 9.24 -4.00
C VAL A 138 17.21 7.73 -3.96
N LEU A 139 17.75 7.02 -2.96
CA LEU A 139 17.49 5.59 -2.78
C LEU A 139 16.00 5.30 -2.54
N PHE A 140 15.29 6.16 -1.81
CA PHE A 140 13.86 5.99 -1.53
C PHE A 140 12.93 6.46 -2.67
N LEU A 141 13.42 7.18 -3.67
CA LEU A 141 12.60 7.62 -4.82
C LEU A 141 12.04 6.43 -5.60
N PHE A 142 12.88 5.45 -5.92
CA PHE A 142 12.46 4.29 -6.72
C PHE A 142 11.36 3.45 -6.03
N PRO A 143 11.53 2.95 -4.79
CA PRO A 143 10.50 2.14 -4.14
C PRO A 143 9.21 2.92 -3.89
N LEU A 144 9.29 4.23 -3.60
CA LEU A 144 8.10 5.04 -3.39
C LEU A 144 7.35 5.30 -4.71
N SER A 145 8.07 5.55 -5.80
CA SER A 145 7.48 5.66 -7.14
C SER A 145 6.78 4.37 -7.55
N TYR A 146 7.41 3.22 -7.30
CA TYR A 146 6.81 1.91 -7.56
C TYR A 146 5.56 1.68 -6.71
N LEU A 147 5.58 2.01 -5.42
CA LEU A 147 4.42 1.90 -4.55
C LEU A 147 3.25 2.76 -5.06
N ILE A 148 3.51 4.02 -5.44
CA ILE A 148 2.48 4.90 -6.01
C ILE A 148 1.94 4.29 -7.30
N TYR A 149 2.81 3.83 -8.20
CA TYR A 149 2.39 3.19 -9.45
C TYR A 149 1.44 2.01 -9.20
N VAL A 150 1.80 1.09 -8.30
CA VAL A 150 0.97 -0.08 -7.98
C VAL A 150 -0.38 0.35 -7.39
N GLN A 151 -0.38 1.30 -6.46
CA GLN A 151 -1.63 1.77 -5.82
C GLN A 151 -2.53 2.53 -6.80
N MET A 152 -1.94 3.25 -7.77
CA MET A 152 -2.70 3.86 -8.86
C MET A 152 -3.28 2.81 -9.80
N ASP A 153 -2.50 1.81 -10.22
CA ASP A 153 -2.99 0.69 -11.04
C ASP A 153 -4.14 -0.07 -10.36
N ASN A 154 -4.00 -0.35 -9.07
CA ASN A 154 -5.04 -0.96 -8.25
C ASN A 154 -6.32 -0.11 -8.21
N LEU A 155 -6.17 1.21 -8.03
CA LEU A 155 -7.29 2.16 -8.05
C LEU A 155 -7.98 2.17 -9.42
N PHE A 156 -7.24 2.22 -10.52
CA PHE A 156 -7.80 2.19 -11.88
C PHE A 156 -8.51 0.88 -12.22
N ARG A 157 -8.04 -0.24 -11.66
CA ARG A 157 -8.64 -1.57 -11.83
C ARG A 157 -9.76 -1.87 -10.83
N ASN A 158 -9.98 -1.00 -9.83
CA ASN A 158 -10.89 -1.24 -8.71
C ASN A 158 -10.62 -2.58 -7.99
N ILE A 159 -9.35 -2.96 -7.88
CA ILE A 159 -8.91 -4.14 -7.14
C ILE A 159 -8.14 -3.69 -5.91
N THR A 160 -8.29 -4.41 -4.80
CA THR A 160 -7.38 -4.20 -3.68
C THR A 160 -6.05 -4.90 -3.93
N THR A 161 -5.00 -4.44 -3.27
CA THR A 161 -3.67 -5.06 -3.24
C THR A 161 -3.79 -6.53 -2.83
N PHE A 162 -4.59 -6.83 -1.81
CA PHE A 162 -4.86 -8.21 -1.40
C PHE A 162 -5.51 -9.05 -2.51
N GLU A 163 -6.51 -8.50 -3.21
CA GLU A 163 -7.17 -9.20 -4.31
C GLU A 163 -6.21 -9.48 -5.46
N LYS A 164 -5.35 -8.53 -5.80
CA LYS A 164 -4.31 -8.68 -6.84
C LYS A 164 -3.38 -9.85 -6.53
N TYR A 165 -2.79 -9.87 -5.33
CA TYR A 165 -1.89 -10.96 -4.92
C TYR A 165 -2.61 -12.32 -4.85
N ARG A 166 -3.86 -12.34 -4.39
CA ARG A 166 -4.65 -13.59 -4.36
C ARG A 166 -4.91 -14.13 -5.76
N GLN A 167 -5.19 -13.27 -6.74
CA GLN A 167 -5.38 -13.68 -8.14
C GLN A 167 -4.08 -14.20 -8.76
N GLU A 168 -2.95 -13.54 -8.48
CA GLU A 168 -1.62 -14.01 -8.91
C GLU A 168 -1.29 -15.39 -8.30
N GLU A 169 -1.60 -15.62 -7.02
CA GLU A 169 -1.44 -16.95 -6.41
C GLU A 169 -2.32 -18.01 -7.08
N GLN A 170 -3.60 -17.71 -7.32
CA GLN A 170 -4.52 -18.67 -7.95
C GLN A 170 -4.10 -19.01 -9.38
N THR A 171 -3.68 -18.01 -10.16
CA THR A 171 -3.19 -18.22 -11.53
C THR A 171 -1.86 -18.98 -11.55
N ASN A 172 -0.96 -18.72 -10.60
CA ASN A 172 0.30 -19.47 -10.48
C ASN A 172 0.07 -20.93 -10.07
N VAL A 173 -0.85 -21.18 -9.13
CA VAL A 173 -1.23 -22.55 -8.72
C VAL A 173 -1.90 -23.29 -9.87
N GLN A 174 -2.82 -22.63 -10.60
CA GLN A 174 -3.47 -23.24 -11.75
C GLN A 174 -2.47 -23.49 -12.88
N GLY A 175 -1.58 -22.54 -13.19
CA GLY A 175 -0.50 -22.72 -14.16
C GLY A 175 0.49 -23.82 -13.77
N SER A 176 0.74 -24.04 -12.47
CA SER A 176 1.55 -25.16 -11.97
C SER A 176 0.81 -26.50 -12.11
N LYS A 177 -0.49 -26.54 -11.79
CA LYS A 177 -1.35 -27.73 -12.02
C LYS A 177 -1.50 -28.04 -13.51
N ASP A 178 -1.61 -27.03 -14.36
CA ASP A 178 -1.73 -27.18 -15.80
C ASP A 178 -0.40 -27.61 -16.40
N LYS A 179 0.75 -27.12 -15.90
CA LYS A 179 2.07 -27.65 -16.29
C LYS A 179 2.30 -29.09 -15.83
N LYS A 180 1.84 -29.44 -14.63
CA LYS A 180 1.90 -30.83 -14.13
C LYS A 180 0.96 -31.73 -14.93
N SER A 181 -0.23 -31.24 -15.25
CA SER A 181 -1.19 -31.90 -16.13
C SER A 181 -0.70 -31.94 -17.57
N GLN A 182 0.07 -30.96 -18.05
CA GLN A 182 0.72 -30.94 -19.36
C GLN A 182 2.01 -31.75 -19.40
N GLN A 183 2.65 -32.07 -18.29
CA GLN A 183 3.59 -33.21 -18.28
C GLN A 183 2.83 -34.53 -18.44
N THR A 184 1.65 -34.66 -17.83
CA THR A 184 0.75 -35.80 -18.06
C THR A 184 0.10 -35.79 -19.46
N ILE A 185 -0.13 -34.60 -20.06
CA ILE A 185 -0.84 -34.38 -21.33
C ILE A 185 0.11 -34.21 -22.54
N ASN A 186 1.35 -33.75 -22.37
CA ASN A 186 2.41 -33.88 -23.38
C ASN A 186 2.87 -35.34 -23.50
N SER A 187 2.46 -36.19 -22.55
CA SER A 187 2.42 -37.64 -22.73
C SER A 187 1.19 -38.12 -23.54
N THR A 188 0.22 -37.25 -23.87
CA THR A 188 -1.06 -37.63 -24.51
C THR A 188 -1.61 -36.80 -25.69
N SER A 189 -1.22 -35.54 -26.01
CA SER A 189 -1.67 -34.81 -27.23
C SER A 189 -1.28 -33.31 -27.17
N SER A 190 -0.55 -32.64 -28.08
CA SER A 190 -0.55 -32.56 -29.56
C SER A 190 -1.81 -32.01 -30.24
N ILE A 191 -2.81 -31.46 -29.53
CA ILE A 191 -4.09 -31.10 -30.17
C ILE A 191 -4.65 -29.73 -29.68
N LYS A 192 -4.46 -28.71 -30.56
CA LYS A 192 -5.37 -27.56 -30.88
C LYS A 192 -5.46 -26.30 -29.98
N SER A 193 -4.77 -25.25 -30.44
CA SER A 193 -5.22 -23.87 -30.82
C SER A 193 -6.71 -23.49 -30.58
N THR A 194 -7.18 -22.27 -30.25
CA THR A 194 -6.74 -20.87 -30.49
C THR A 194 -7.77 -19.85 -29.92
N ALA A 195 -7.31 -18.65 -29.50
CA ALA A 195 -7.93 -17.29 -29.57
C ALA A 195 -9.19 -16.91 -28.72
N SER A 196 -9.54 -15.65 -28.35
CA SER A 196 -8.90 -14.35 -28.04
C SER A 196 -9.99 -13.26 -27.76
N HIS A 197 -9.69 -12.21 -26.95
CA HIS A 197 -10.30 -10.84 -26.88
C HIS A 197 -11.70 -10.64 -26.23
N LYS A 198 -12.13 -9.49 -25.64
CA LYS A 198 -11.69 -8.07 -25.47
C LYS A 198 -12.51 -7.42 -24.32
N LEU A 199 -11.98 -6.42 -23.59
CA LEU A 199 -12.65 -5.71 -22.47
C LEU A 199 -12.95 -4.23 -22.81
N SER A 200 -14.07 -3.67 -22.33
CA SER A 200 -14.45 -2.25 -22.53
C SER A 200 -14.83 -1.55 -21.22
N CYS A 201 -14.60 -0.23 -21.20
CA CYS A 201 -14.50 0.67 -20.06
C CYS A 201 -15.87 1.28 -19.69
N SER A 202 -16.47 0.88 -18.56
CA SER A 202 -17.71 1.47 -18.01
C SER A 202 -17.64 1.83 -16.52
N ASN A 203 -16.53 1.52 -15.82
CA ASN A 203 -16.52 1.46 -14.35
C ASN A 203 -16.07 2.75 -13.65
N CYS A 204 -15.59 3.77 -14.38
CA CYS A 204 -15.09 5.00 -13.75
C CYS A 204 -16.18 5.88 -13.13
N ILE A 205 -17.43 5.81 -13.59
CA ILE A 205 -18.53 6.62 -13.06
C ILE A 205 -19.19 5.95 -11.84
N GLU A 206 -19.09 4.62 -11.74
CA GLU A 206 -19.76 3.86 -10.70
C GLU A 206 -19.09 4.01 -9.32
N MET A 207 -17.76 4.21 -9.28
CA MET A 207 -17.02 4.42 -8.03
C MET A 207 -17.26 5.80 -7.38
N CYS A 208 -17.56 6.84 -8.16
CA CYS A 208 -17.66 8.20 -7.61
C CYS A 208 -19.06 8.57 -7.11
N CYS A 209 -20.13 8.04 -7.72
CA CYS A 209 -21.46 8.66 -7.56
C CYS A 209 -22.61 7.71 -7.20
N ASN A 210 -22.43 6.39 -7.15
CA ASN A 210 -23.57 5.47 -7.00
C ASN A 210 -23.54 4.61 -5.72
N ASN A 211 -23.40 5.25 -4.56
CA ASN A 211 -23.61 4.60 -3.27
C ASN A 211 -25.03 4.82 -2.68
N SER A 212 -26.03 5.13 -3.52
CA SER A 212 -27.41 5.42 -3.08
C SER A 212 -28.45 4.33 -3.40
N LYS A 213 -28.04 3.13 -3.82
CA LYS A 213 -28.97 2.05 -4.23
C LYS A 213 -28.87 0.71 -3.51
N ASN A 214 -28.18 0.62 -2.36
CA ASN A 214 -28.27 -0.56 -1.51
C ASN A 214 -29.19 -0.29 -0.31
N THR A 215 -30.47 -0.62 -0.46
CA THR A 215 -31.50 -0.56 0.60
C THR A 215 -31.39 -1.68 1.64
N SER A 216 -30.30 -2.45 1.66
CA SER A 216 -30.05 -3.53 2.64
C SER A 216 -29.07 -3.17 3.76
N TYR A 217 -28.88 -1.87 4.04
CA TYR A 217 -28.07 -1.39 5.17
C TYR A 217 -28.79 -0.32 6.00
N GLN A 218 -30.01 -0.62 6.44
CA GLN A 218 -30.58 0.01 7.62
C GLN A 218 -31.11 -1.10 8.56
N GLN A 219 -30.25 -1.52 9.47
CA GLN A 219 -30.56 -2.00 10.83
C GLN A 219 -29.26 -2.15 11.61
#